data_AF-A0A1F3W3K0-F1
#
_entry.id   AF-A0A1F3W3K0-F1
#
_cell.length_a   1.000
_cell.length_b   1.000
_cell.length_c   1.000
_cell.angle_alpha   90.00
_cell.angle_beta   90.00
_cell.angle_gamma   90.00
#
_symmetry.space_group_name_H-M   'P 1'
#
loop_
_entity.id
_entity.type
_entity.pdbx_description
1 polymer ?
#
loop_
_entity_poly.entity_id
_entity_poly.type
_entity_poly.pdbx_seq_one_letter_code
_entity_poly.pdbx_strand_id
1 'polypeptide(L)'
;MEFIKATSGGHEFEPAYEVERAQIIRAFEAFLAGSSAEFELKESDAIKGNVHEWDDYFRIDVGVYFKDIELIRALKHQSVENLVGIFDRWRQSTNTFEQDVALEIRAAGKNYIDSYLEFVARIARGDSAALFNSPIMSNVVESMLHCLPKEMPPEESSQVITRFFVSDHFAQIPYQWLSARMFAKLNDMIRHGAFNDRESAQQRLSGFYYDVKHVATYAPYCDAFVMDKPMAALVADPRVALGDRYSVKVFSLNNWDELFTWLDAFETGMTAEHKAGLSAAYP
;
A
#
# COMPACT_ATOMS: atom_id res chain seq x y z
N MET A 1 -12.52 16.47 10.30
CA MET A 1 -12.84 15.91 8.98
C MET A 1 -13.31 16.97 8.00
N GLU A 2 -14.18 17.90 8.41
CA GLU A 2 -14.74 18.94 7.53
C GLU A 2 -13.68 19.75 6.77
N PHE A 3 -12.62 20.21 7.45
CA PHE A 3 -11.49 20.89 6.82
C PHE A 3 -10.85 20.07 5.68
N ILE A 4 -10.44 18.83 5.96
CA ILE A 4 -9.80 17.94 4.97
C ILE A 4 -10.72 17.70 3.78
N LYS A 5 -12.01 17.46 4.05
CA LYS A 5 -13.02 17.22 3.03
C LYS A 5 -13.25 18.45 2.17
N ALA A 6 -13.26 19.65 2.75
CA ALA A 6 -13.40 20.90 2.01
C ALA A 6 -12.16 21.19 1.16
N THR A 7 -10.96 20.94 1.69
CA THR A 7 -9.70 21.19 0.96
C THR A 7 -9.40 20.16 -0.12
N SER A 8 -9.97 18.95 -0.05
CA SER A 8 -9.74 17.90 -1.05
C SER A 8 -10.71 17.94 -2.24
N GLY A 9 -11.64 18.89 -2.29
CA GLY A 9 -12.70 18.93 -3.31
C GLY A 9 -13.68 17.75 -3.27
N GLY A 10 -13.55 16.87 -2.28
CA GLY A 10 -14.27 15.59 -2.24
C GLY A 10 -13.63 14.46 -3.01
N HIS A 11 -12.43 14.67 -3.55
CA HIS A 11 -11.55 13.57 -3.91
C HIS A 11 -11.12 12.82 -2.66
N GLU A 12 -11.17 11.49 -2.77
CA GLU A 12 -10.75 10.54 -1.74
C GLU A 12 -9.97 9.44 -2.45
N PHE A 13 -8.95 8.90 -1.80
CA PHE A 13 -8.28 7.71 -2.29
C PHE A 13 -9.26 6.53 -2.32
N GLU A 14 -9.17 5.72 -3.35
CA GLU A 14 -9.82 4.42 -3.39
C GLU A 14 -9.36 3.57 -2.19
N PRO A 15 -10.22 2.70 -1.65
CA PRO A 15 -9.83 1.82 -0.56
C PRO A 15 -8.56 1.05 -0.89
N ALA A 16 -7.65 0.91 0.07
CA ALA A 16 -6.32 0.35 -0.17
C ALA A 16 -6.31 -1.00 -0.89
N TYR A 17 -7.34 -1.82 -0.67
CA TYR A 17 -7.47 -3.11 -1.35
C TYR A 17 -7.78 -2.98 -2.86
N GLU A 18 -8.53 -1.95 -3.28
CA GLU A 18 -8.80 -1.69 -4.70
C GLU A 18 -7.54 -1.18 -5.38
N VAL A 19 -6.79 -0.29 -4.71
CA VAL A 19 -5.50 0.21 -5.22
C VAL A 19 -4.51 -0.93 -5.40
N GLU A 20 -4.34 -1.77 -4.37
CA GLU A 20 -3.47 -2.94 -4.41
C GLU A 20 -3.89 -3.94 -5.49
N ARG A 21 -5.20 -4.20 -5.64
CA ARG A 21 -5.74 -5.04 -6.71
C ARG A 21 -5.47 -4.44 -8.09
N ALA A 22 -5.71 -3.15 -8.29
CA ALA A 22 -5.46 -2.46 -9.55
C ALA A 22 -3.97 -2.55 -9.94
N GLN A 23 -3.07 -2.33 -8.99
CA GLN A 23 -1.63 -2.49 -9.20
C GLN A 23 -1.28 -3.93 -9.62
N ILE A 24 -1.79 -4.94 -8.93
CA ILE A 24 -1.51 -6.35 -9.23
C ILE A 24 -2.01 -6.71 -10.63
N ILE A 25 -3.25 -6.33 -10.97
CA ILE A 25 -3.84 -6.66 -12.27
C ILE A 25 -3.08 -6.00 -13.41
N ARG A 26 -2.73 -4.71 -13.29
CA ARG A 26 -1.92 -4.02 -14.31
C ARG A 26 -0.53 -4.64 -14.48
N ALA A 27 0.14 -5.00 -13.39
CA ALA A 27 1.43 -5.68 -13.45
C ALA A 27 1.29 -7.07 -14.09
N PHE A 28 0.19 -7.78 -13.82
CA PHE A 28 -0.09 -9.08 -14.42
C PHE A 28 -0.37 -8.97 -15.92
N GLU A 29 -1.15 -7.98 -16.36
CA GLU A 29 -1.38 -7.70 -17.78
C GLU A 29 -0.06 -7.39 -18.51
N ALA A 30 0.82 -6.58 -17.90
CA ALA A 30 2.15 -6.31 -18.44
C ALA A 30 3.02 -7.58 -18.53
N PHE A 31 2.94 -8.46 -17.53
CA PHE A 31 3.61 -9.76 -17.53
C PHE A 31 3.11 -10.67 -18.66
N LEU A 32 1.79 -10.76 -18.85
CA LEU A 32 1.17 -11.54 -19.93
C LEU A 32 1.56 -11.00 -21.32
N ALA A 33 1.67 -9.68 -21.45
CA ALA A 33 2.11 -9.03 -22.68
C ALA A 33 3.63 -9.13 -22.94
N GLY A 34 4.41 -9.69 -22.01
CA GLY A 34 5.87 -9.72 -22.10
C GLY A 34 6.53 -8.33 -22.07
N SER A 35 5.84 -7.34 -21.50
CA SER A 35 6.30 -5.96 -21.38
C SER A 35 7.29 -5.78 -20.22
N SER A 36 7.85 -4.58 -20.06
CA SER A 36 8.75 -4.24 -18.95
C SER A 36 8.12 -4.56 -17.58
N ALA A 37 8.96 -4.97 -16.63
CA ALA A 37 8.57 -5.14 -15.23
C ALA A 37 8.54 -3.81 -14.45
N GLU A 38 9.07 -2.73 -15.03
CA GLU A 38 8.98 -1.40 -14.44
C GLU A 38 7.52 -0.96 -14.32
N PHE A 39 7.10 -0.62 -13.11
CA PHE A 39 5.71 -0.26 -12.85
C PHE A 39 5.47 1.22 -13.13
N GLU A 40 4.67 1.51 -14.16
CA GLU A 40 4.20 2.85 -14.47
C GLU A 40 3.03 3.23 -13.54
N LEU A 41 3.24 4.19 -12.65
CA LEU A 41 2.17 4.73 -11.81
C LEU A 41 1.12 5.46 -12.66
N LYS A 42 -0.15 5.20 -12.39
CA LYS A 42 -1.25 5.99 -12.95
C LYS A 42 -2.12 6.47 -11.79
N GLU A 43 -2.42 7.77 -11.75
CA GLU A 43 -3.27 8.35 -10.70
C GLU A 43 -4.60 7.60 -10.55
N SER A 44 -5.16 7.12 -11.66
CA SER A 44 -6.37 6.31 -11.72
C SER A 44 -6.29 4.97 -10.96
N ASP A 45 -5.10 4.50 -10.59
CA ASP A 45 -4.95 3.33 -9.73
C ASP A 45 -5.40 3.61 -8.30
N ALA A 46 -5.26 4.87 -7.85
CA ALA A 46 -5.42 5.26 -6.45
C ALA A 46 -6.54 6.27 -6.22
N ILE A 47 -6.91 7.07 -7.23
CA ILE A 47 -7.96 8.08 -7.13
C ILE A 47 -8.91 7.92 -8.30
N LYS A 48 -10.21 8.01 -8.04
CA LYS A 48 -11.23 7.93 -9.07
C LYS A 48 -11.44 9.29 -9.74
N GLY A 49 -11.44 9.29 -11.06
CA GLY A 49 -11.61 10.50 -11.86
C GLY A 49 -10.30 11.23 -12.07
N ASN A 50 -10.37 12.54 -12.28
CA ASN A 50 -9.24 13.42 -12.52
C ASN A 50 -9.21 14.47 -11.41
N VAL A 51 -8.17 14.46 -10.56
CA VAL A 51 -8.06 15.43 -9.45
C VAL A 51 -7.76 16.85 -9.91
N HIS A 52 -7.48 17.03 -11.20
CA HIS A 52 -7.19 18.32 -11.82
C HIS A 52 -8.42 18.96 -12.46
N GLU A 53 -9.60 18.36 -12.32
CA GLU A 53 -10.88 18.94 -12.79
C GLU A 53 -11.57 19.75 -11.68
N TRP A 54 -12.40 20.71 -12.08
CA TRP A 54 -13.19 21.51 -11.14
C TRP A 54 -14.30 20.67 -10.52
N ASP A 55 -14.50 20.83 -9.21
CA ASP A 55 -15.55 20.15 -8.46
C ASP A 55 -16.95 20.46 -9.02
N ASP A 56 -17.83 19.45 -9.01
CA ASP A 56 -19.25 19.62 -9.35
C ASP A 56 -20.04 20.26 -8.19
N TYR A 57 -21.23 20.79 -8.47
CA TYR A 57 -22.03 21.59 -7.55
C TYR A 57 -22.52 20.84 -6.30
N PHE A 58 -22.49 19.51 -6.29
CA PHE A 58 -23.01 18.71 -5.19
C PHE A 58 -22.06 17.57 -4.81
N ARG A 59 -21.77 17.47 -3.50
CA ARG A 59 -21.09 16.32 -2.90
C ARG A 59 -22.08 15.52 -2.05
N ILE A 60 -22.20 14.23 -2.35
CA ILE A 60 -22.97 13.29 -1.52
C ILE A 60 -21.96 12.42 -0.77
N ASP A 61 -21.95 12.57 0.55
CA ASP A 61 -21.16 11.75 1.47
C ASP A 61 -22.09 10.81 2.23
N VAL A 62 -21.93 9.51 1.99
CA VAL A 62 -22.68 8.48 2.70
C VAL A 62 -21.77 7.91 3.78
N GLY A 63 -22.10 8.21 5.04
CA GLY A 63 -21.37 7.68 6.19
C GLY A 63 -21.29 6.15 6.13
N VAL A 64 -20.07 5.61 6.12
CA VAL A 64 -19.84 4.17 6.11
C VAL A 64 -20.10 3.61 7.51
N TYR A 65 -20.81 2.49 7.59
CA TYR A 65 -20.98 1.75 8.84
C TYR A 65 -19.63 1.15 9.26
N PHE A 66 -19.08 1.64 10.38
CA PHE A 66 -17.91 1.02 10.98
C PHE A 66 -18.32 -0.33 11.58
N LYS A 67 -17.70 -1.41 11.07
CA LYS A 67 -17.78 -2.76 11.65
C LYS A 67 -17.40 -2.76 13.14
N ASP A 68 -17.57 -3.91 13.79
CA ASP A 68 -17.18 -4.18 15.17
C ASP A 68 -15.79 -3.63 15.52
N ILE A 69 -15.77 -2.50 16.24
CA ILE A 69 -14.55 -1.77 16.62
C ILE A 69 -13.69 -2.61 17.56
N GLU A 70 -14.30 -3.42 18.41
CA GLU A 70 -13.59 -4.30 19.34
C GLU A 70 -12.90 -5.43 18.58
N LEU A 71 -13.55 -5.99 17.56
CA LEU A 71 -12.90 -6.95 16.66
C LEU A 71 -11.68 -6.32 15.95
N ILE A 72 -11.81 -5.10 15.44
CA ILE A 72 -10.68 -4.41 14.78
C ILE A 72 -9.51 -4.19 15.76
N ARG A 73 -9.81 -3.77 17.00
CA ARG A 73 -8.79 -3.59 18.05
C ARG A 73 -8.12 -4.92 18.41
N ALA A 74 -8.89 -5.98 18.58
CA ALA A 74 -8.37 -7.31 18.88
C ALA A 74 -7.46 -7.84 17.76
N LEU A 75 -7.88 -7.72 16.49
CA LEU A 75 -7.08 -8.13 15.34
C LEU A 75 -5.79 -7.30 15.22
N LYS A 76 -5.85 -5.99 15.51
CA LYS A 76 -4.66 -5.13 15.55
C LYS A 76 -3.68 -5.59 16.63
N HIS A 77 -4.16 -5.86 17.84
CA HIS A 77 -3.33 -6.37 18.92
C HIS A 77 -2.67 -7.71 18.56
N GLN A 78 -3.46 -8.66 18.07
CA GLN A 78 -2.96 -9.98 17.66
C GLN A 78 -1.90 -9.87 16.56
N SER A 79 -2.09 -8.99 15.58
CA SER A 79 -1.11 -8.78 14.50
C SER A 79 0.24 -8.29 15.05
N VAL A 80 0.20 -7.37 16.01
CA VAL A 80 1.41 -6.83 16.66
C VAL A 80 2.07 -7.89 17.55
N GLU A 81 1.29 -8.68 18.27
CA GLU A 81 1.82 -9.81 19.06
C GLU A 81 2.54 -10.84 18.20
N ASN A 82 1.96 -11.16 17.03
CA ASN A 82 2.58 -12.07 16.06
C ASN A 82 3.90 -11.49 15.52
N LEU A 83 3.93 -10.19 15.19
CA LEU A 83 5.15 -9.51 14.76
C LEU A 83 6.24 -9.55 15.83
N VAL A 84 5.91 -9.17 17.07
CA VAL A 84 6.90 -9.19 18.15
C VAL A 84 7.29 -10.64 18.51
N GLY A 85 6.40 -11.61 18.26
CA GLY A 85 6.66 -13.04 18.40
C GLY A 85 7.79 -13.58 17.50
N ILE A 86 8.08 -12.93 16.37
CA ILE A 86 9.13 -13.39 15.45
C ILE A 86 10.49 -12.69 15.67
N PHE A 87 10.60 -11.79 16.65
CA PHE A 87 11.82 -10.98 16.85
C PHE A 87 13.05 -11.80 17.22
N ASP A 88 12.90 -12.85 18.02
CA ASP A 88 14.05 -13.70 18.38
C ASP A 88 14.66 -14.39 17.17
N ARG A 89 13.81 -14.82 16.23
CA ARG A 89 14.25 -15.37 14.95
C ARG A 89 14.93 -14.31 14.08
N TRP A 90 14.38 -13.10 14.03
CA TRP A 90 14.98 -12.00 13.28
C TRP A 90 16.34 -11.60 13.83
N ARG A 91 16.51 -11.51 15.15
CA ARG A 91 17.81 -11.23 15.81
C ARG A 91 18.89 -12.26 15.46
N GLN A 92 18.50 -13.51 15.25
CA GLN A 92 19.41 -14.61 14.88
C GLN A 92 19.64 -14.72 13.37
N SER A 93 18.89 -13.97 12.56
CA SER A 93 19.01 -14.02 11.10
C SER A 93 20.36 -13.46 10.65
N THR A 94 21.04 -14.20 9.78
CA THR A 94 22.27 -13.77 9.09
C THR A 94 22.03 -13.27 7.67
N ASN A 95 20.75 -13.10 7.30
CA ASN A 95 20.37 -12.62 5.97
C ASN A 95 20.88 -11.20 5.72
N THR A 96 21.18 -10.90 4.46
CA THR A 96 21.35 -9.52 3.98
C THR A 96 19.99 -8.83 3.83
N PHE A 97 20.00 -7.50 3.74
CA PHE A 97 18.79 -6.71 3.47
C PHE A 97 18.04 -7.20 2.22
N GLU A 98 18.75 -7.41 1.10
CA GLU A 98 18.13 -7.88 -0.15
C GLU A 98 17.57 -9.30 -0.04
N GLN A 99 18.20 -10.17 0.77
CA GLN A 99 17.66 -11.50 1.05
C GLN A 99 16.36 -11.42 1.84
N ASP A 100 16.27 -10.52 2.83
CA ASP A 100 15.03 -10.29 3.57
C ASP A 100 13.94 -9.72 2.67
N VAL A 101 14.26 -8.75 1.80
CA VAL A 101 13.31 -8.22 0.79
C VAL A 101 12.78 -9.34 -0.11
N ALA A 102 13.65 -10.20 -0.64
CA ALA A 102 13.24 -11.31 -1.49
C ALA A 102 12.36 -12.34 -0.77
N LEU A 103 12.60 -12.56 0.53
CA LEU A 103 11.76 -13.42 1.36
C LEU A 103 10.37 -12.82 1.58
N GLU A 104 10.28 -11.52 1.88
CA GLU A 104 9.01 -10.82 2.06
C GLU A 104 8.17 -10.83 0.77
N ILE A 105 8.77 -10.54 -0.39
CA ILE A 105 8.07 -10.58 -1.68
C ILE A 105 7.55 -11.99 -1.98
N ARG A 106 8.38 -13.02 -1.76
CA ARG A 106 7.95 -14.41 -1.98
C ARG A 106 6.84 -14.82 -1.03
N ALA A 107 6.91 -14.41 0.24
CA ALA A 107 5.87 -14.66 1.22
C ALA A 107 4.55 -13.98 0.82
N ALA A 108 4.60 -12.73 0.35
CA ALA A 108 3.44 -12.01 -0.15
C ALA A 108 2.78 -12.74 -1.33
N GLY A 109 3.55 -13.16 -2.33
CA GLY A 109 3.04 -13.94 -3.47
C GLY A 109 2.37 -15.24 -3.04
N LYS A 110 2.99 -15.98 -2.11
CA LYS A 110 2.41 -17.20 -1.52
C LYS A 110 1.10 -16.91 -0.80
N ASN A 111 1.01 -15.82 -0.05
CA ASN A 111 -0.18 -15.47 0.73
C ASN A 111 -1.40 -15.25 -0.17
N TYR A 112 -1.28 -14.65 -1.36
CA TYR A 112 -2.42 -14.54 -2.29
C TYR A 112 -2.91 -15.92 -2.77
N ILE A 113 -1.98 -16.81 -3.11
CA ILE A 113 -2.31 -18.17 -3.56
C ILE A 113 -2.99 -18.94 -2.43
N ASP A 114 -2.41 -18.95 -1.24
CA ASP A 114 -2.97 -19.64 -0.07
C ASP A 114 -4.37 -19.11 0.27
N SER A 115 -4.55 -17.77 0.28
CA SER A 115 -5.83 -17.13 0.55
C SER A 115 -6.90 -17.49 -0.47
N TYR A 116 -6.52 -17.64 -1.74
CA TYR A 116 -7.42 -18.11 -2.79
C TYR A 116 -7.76 -19.58 -2.63
N LEU A 117 -6.78 -20.45 -2.36
CA LEU A 117 -7.02 -21.88 -2.14
C LEU A 117 -7.92 -22.13 -0.94
N GLU A 118 -7.75 -21.37 0.15
CA GLU A 118 -8.63 -21.43 1.31
C GLU A 118 -10.07 -21.01 0.95
N PHE A 119 -10.22 -19.93 0.20
CA PHE A 119 -11.53 -19.48 -0.30
C PHE A 119 -12.22 -20.56 -1.14
N VAL A 120 -11.54 -21.11 -2.14
CA VAL A 120 -12.10 -22.18 -3.00
C VAL A 120 -12.44 -23.43 -2.18
N ALA A 121 -11.60 -23.81 -1.21
CA ALA A 121 -11.87 -24.94 -0.34
C ALA A 121 -13.11 -24.73 0.54
N ARG A 122 -13.36 -23.50 1.01
CA ARG A 122 -14.59 -23.15 1.76
C ARG A 122 -15.83 -23.27 0.87
N ILE A 123 -15.79 -22.71 -0.34
CA ILE A 123 -16.88 -22.80 -1.32
C ILE A 123 -17.18 -24.26 -1.67
N ALA A 124 -16.15 -25.07 -1.92
CA ALA A 124 -16.31 -26.50 -2.24
C ALA A 124 -16.95 -27.31 -1.11
N ARG A 125 -16.80 -26.86 0.15
CA ARG A 125 -17.45 -27.45 1.34
C ARG A 125 -18.89 -26.96 1.56
N GLY A 126 -19.42 -26.12 0.67
CA GLY A 126 -20.77 -25.57 0.75
C GLY A 126 -20.92 -24.33 1.63
N ASP A 127 -19.81 -23.71 2.06
CA ASP A 127 -19.84 -22.44 2.79
C ASP A 127 -20.06 -21.27 1.82
N SER A 128 -21.31 -21.05 1.42
CA SER A 128 -21.70 -19.94 0.54
C SER A 128 -21.45 -18.57 1.15
N ALA A 129 -21.32 -18.47 2.48
CA ALA A 129 -20.98 -17.22 3.16
C ALA A 129 -19.54 -16.76 2.84
N ALA A 130 -18.67 -17.67 2.40
CA ALA A 130 -17.32 -17.35 1.94
C ALA A 130 -17.29 -16.34 0.79
N LEU A 131 -18.36 -16.22 -0.01
CA LEU A 131 -18.48 -15.19 -1.06
C LEU A 131 -18.54 -13.76 -0.49
N PHE A 132 -19.01 -13.61 0.75
CA PHE A 132 -19.22 -12.29 1.37
C PHE A 132 -18.23 -12.00 2.50
N ASN A 133 -17.62 -13.02 3.10
CA ASN A 133 -16.78 -12.87 4.29
C ASN A 133 -15.34 -13.34 4.13
N SER A 134 -14.93 -13.81 2.95
CA SER A 134 -13.52 -14.11 2.68
C SER A 134 -12.67 -12.84 2.66
N PRO A 135 -11.37 -12.94 3.03
CA PRO A 135 -10.45 -11.83 2.87
C PRO A 135 -10.46 -11.32 1.43
N ILE A 136 -10.41 -10.00 1.26
CA ILE A 136 -10.45 -9.37 -0.06
C ILE A 136 -9.31 -9.86 -0.98
N MET A 137 -8.14 -10.17 -0.39
CA MET A 137 -6.99 -10.76 -1.10
C MET A 137 -7.30 -12.09 -1.80
N SER A 138 -8.33 -12.84 -1.34
CA SER A 138 -8.78 -14.08 -1.99
C SER A 138 -9.34 -13.84 -3.40
N ASN A 139 -9.81 -12.63 -3.70
CA ASN A 139 -10.43 -12.30 -5.00
C ASN A 139 -9.41 -11.79 -6.04
N VAL A 140 -8.14 -11.59 -5.63
CA VAL A 140 -7.07 -11.13 -6.55
C VAL A 140 -6.79 -12.21 -7.60
N VAL A 141 -6.59 -13.46 -7.16
CA VAL A 141 -6.35 -14.59 -8.07
C VAL A 141 -7.54 -14.83 -8.99
N GLU A 142 -8.77 -14.69 -8.48
CA GLU A 142 -9.98 -14.75 -9.30
C GLU A 142 -10.00 -13.65 -10.37
N SER A 143 -9.62 -12.42 -10.01
CA SER A 143 -9.49 -11.31 -10.96
C SER A 143 -8.41 -11.58 -12.02
N MET A 144 -7.29 -12.21 -11.65
CA MET A 144 -6.25 -12.61 -12.60
C MET A 144 -6.73 -13.70 -13.56
N LEU A 145 -7.55 -14.65 -13.10
CA LEU A 145 -8.14 -15.67 -13.96
C LEU A 145 -9.03 -15.05 -15.06
N HIS A 146 -9.69 -13.92 -14.78
CA HIS A 146 -10.46 -13.19 -15.79
C HIS A 146 -9.60 -12.50 -16.88
N CYS A 147 -8.32 -12.28 -16.63
CA CYS A 147 -7.37 -11.75 -17.62
C CYS A 147 -6.83 -12.82 -18.57
N LEU A 148 -7.01 -14.11 -18.24
CA LEU A 148 -6.53 -15.23 -19.06
C LEU A 148 -7.56 -15.65 -20.13
N PRO A 149 -7.13 -16.28 -21.24
CA PRO A 149 -8.05 -16.86 -22.22
C PRO A 149 -9.02 -17.86 -21.58
N LYS A 150 -10.31 -17.80 -21.94
CA LYS A 150 -11.36 -18.65 -21.34
C LYS A 150 -11.15 -20.14 -21.60
N GLU A 151 -10.46 -20.46 -22.70
CA GLU A 151 -10.17 -21.82 -23.14
C GLU A 151 -8.89 -22.38 -22.52
N MET A 152 -8.13 -21.57 -21.75
CA MET A 152 -6.89 -22.02 -21.11
C MET A 152 -7.20 -23.10 -20.06
N PRO A 153 -6.51 -24.26 -20.10
CA PRO A 153 -6.67 -25.30 -19.08
C PRO A 153 -6.41 -24.76 -17.66
N PRO A 154 -7.13 -25.24 -16.62
CA PRO A 154 -6.93 -24.78 -15.24
C PRO A 154 -5.50 -24.96 -14.72
N GLU A 155 -4.82 -26.03 -15.10
CA GLU A 155 -3.44 -26.31 -14.71
C GLU A 155 -2.48 -25.26 -15.30
N GLU A 156 -2.65 -24.94 -16.58
CA GLU A 156 -1.86 -23.91 -17.26
C GLU A 156 -2.11 -22.52 -16.65
N SER A 157 -3.38 -22.18 -16.40
CA SER A 157 -3.77 -20.93 -15.74
C SER A 157 -3.09 -20.77 -14.38
N SER A 158 -3.11 -21.82 -13.56
CA SER A 158 -2.46 -21.85 -12.25
C SER A 158 -0.94 -21.67 -12.34
N GLN A 159 -0.29 -22.31 -13.32
CA GLN A 159 1.15 -22.18 -13.56
C GLN A 159 1.53 -20.75 -13.98
N VAL A 160 0.73 -20.11 -14.85
CA VAL A 160 0.96 -18.72 -15.29
C VAL A 160 0.85 -17.76 -14.10
N ILE A 161 -0.19 -17.89 -13.28
CA ILE A 161 -0.40 -17.06 -12.08
C ILE A 161 0.73 -17.28 -11.06
N THR A 162 1.11 -18.54 -10.82
CA THR A 162 2.22 -18.85 -9.89
C THR A 162 3.55 -18.27 -10.38
N ARG A 163 3.82 -18.33 -11.68
CA ARG A 163 5.01 -17.71 -12.28
C ARG A 163 5.02 -16.20 -12.13
N PHE A 164 3.87 -15.54 -12.24
CA PHE A 164 3.76 -14.10 -12.02
C PHE A 164 4.15 -13.72 -10.58
N PHE A 165 3.66 -14.43 -9.57
CA PHE A 165 3.96 -14.10 -8.17
C PHE A 165 5.44 -14.27 -7.77
N VAL A 166 6.24 -14.94 -8.59
CA VAL A 166 7.71 -15.05 -8.40
C VAL A 166 8.49 -14.23 -9.44
N SER A 167 7.82 -13.44 -10.26
CA SER A 167 8.42 -12.61 -11.31
C SER A 167 8.83 -11.23 -10.81
N ASP A 168 9.68 -10.56 -11.59
CA ASP A 168 10.04 -9.17 -11.35
C ASP A 168 8.82 -8.25 -11.45
N HIS A 169 7.85 -8.53 -12.32
CA HIS A 169 6.62 -7.73 -12.45
C HIS A 169 5.88 -7.62 -11.11
N PHE A 170 5.78 -8.71 -10.36
CA PHE A 170 5.16 -8.70 -9.03
C PHE A 170 6.03 -7.95 -8.00
N ALA A 171 7.35 -8.16 -8.04
CA ALA A 171 8.30 -7.51 -7.15
C ALA A 171 8.40 -5.99 -7.31
N GLN A 172 8.07 -5.46 -8.50
CA GLN A 172 8.14 -4.03 -8.82
C GLN A 172 6.84 -3.27 -8.53
N ILE A 173 5.75 -3.96 -8.20
CA ILE A 173 4.48 -3.35 -7.77
C ILE A 173 4.74 -2.41 -6.58
N PRO A 174 4.22 -1.16 -6.57
CA PRO A 174 4.55 -0.19 -5.54
C PRO A 174 4.32 -0.66 -4.12
N TYR A 175 3.15 -1.25 -3.85
CA TYR A 175 2.84 -1.79 -2.53
C TYR A 175 3.82 -2.91 -2.11
N GLN A 176 4.12 -3.85 -3.01
CA GLN A 176 5.02 -4.99 -2.71
C GLN A 176 6.46 -4.51 -2.52
N TRP A 177 6.92 -3.60 -3.38
CA TRP A 177 8.28 -3.08 -3.36
C TRP A 177 8.56 -2.30 -2.07
N LEU A 178 7.64 -1.40 -1.67
CA LEU A 178 7.78 -0.57 -0.48
C LEU A 178 7.61 -1.40 0.79
N SER A 179 6.52 -2.16 0.90
CA SER A 179 6.24 -2.92 2.13
C SER A 179 7.37 -3.90 2.45
N ALA A 180 7.86 -4.67 1.47
CA ALA A 180 8.98 -5.60 1.67
C ALA A 180 10.24 -4.90 2.18
N ARG A 181 10.57 -3.72 1.66
CA ARG A 181 11.73 -2.92 2.11
C ARG A 181 11.54 -2.32 3.49
N MET A 182 10.33 -1.86 3.81
CA MET A 182 10.00 -1.36 5.15
C MET A 182 10.11 -2.47 6.20
N PHE A 183 9.62 -3.67 5.91
CA PHE A 183 9.78 -4.84 6.79
C PHE A 183 11.25 -5.30 6.90
N ALA A 184 11.98 -5.35 5.77
CA ALA A 184 13.40 -5.66 5.80
C ALA A 184 14.21 -4.64 6.62
N LYS A 185 13.83 -3.35 6.57
CA LYS A 185 14.44 -2.31 7.40
C LYS A 185 14.09 -2.48 8.88
N LEU A 186 12.85 -2.82 9.21
CA LEU A 186 12.48 -3.13 10.59
C LEU A 186 13.28 -4.32 11.13
N ASN A 187 13.40 -5.39 10.35
CA ASN A 187 14.21 -6.57 10.68
C ASN A 187 15.68 -6.18 10.91
N ASP A 188 16.26 -5.37 10.01
CA ASP A 188 17.61 -4.81 10.16
C ASP A 188 17.79 -4.03 11.46
N MET A 189 16.83 -3.18 11.83
CA MET A 189 16.87 -2.45 13.11
C MET A 189 16.86 -3.39 14.32
N ILE A 190 16.03 -4.44 14.28
CA ILE A 190 15.90 -5.42 15.35
C ILE A 190 17.18 -6.24 15.50
N ARG A 191 17.82 -6.64 14.40
CA ARG A 191 19.14 -7.29 14.41
C ARG A 191 20.21 -6.43 15.08
N HIS A 192 20.15 -5.11 14.89
CA HIS A 192 21.10 -4.15 15.47
C HIS A 192 20.65 -3.62 16.85
N GLY A 193 19.77 -4.33 17.54
CA GLY A 193 19.43 -4.06 18.95
C GLY A 193 18.31 -3.05 19.17
N ALA A 194 17.51 -2.72 18.15
CA ALA A 194 16.25 -2.02 18.38
C ALA A 194 15.21 -2.95 19.02
N PHE A 195 14.27 -2.37 19.77
CA PHE A 195 13.12 -3.09 20.34
C PHE A 195 13.49 -4.30 21.22
N ASN A 196 14.49 -4.13 22.11
CA ASN A 196 14.92 -5.19 23.04
C ASN A 196 13.85 -5.53 24.09
N ASP A 197 13.08 -4.52 24.51
CA ASP A 197 11.97 -4.70 25.44
C ASP A 197 10.68 -5.04 24.69
N ARG A 198 10.06 -6.18 25.05
CA ARG A 198 8.90 -6.72 24.34
C ARG A 198 7.67 -5.84 24.49
N GLU A 199 7.41 -5.34 25.69
CA GLU A 199 6.23 -4.51 25.99
C GLU A 199 6.32 -3.16 25.28
N SER A 200 7.46 -2.49 25.36
CA SER A 200 7.76 -1.27 24.63
C SER A 200 7.67 -1.47 23.12
N ALA A 201 8.14 -2.62 22.61
CA ALA A 201 8.01 -2.94 21.19
C ALA A 201 6.55 -3.05 20.74
N GLN A 202 5.71 -3.75 21.52
CA GLN A 202 4.28 -3.87 21.22
C GLN A 202 3.58 -2.50 21.20
N GLN A 203 3.90 -1.63 22.16
CA GLN A 203 3.35 -0.28 22.20
C GLN A 203 3.79 0.56 21.00
N ARG A 204 5.10 0.60 20.71
CA ARG A 204 5.69 1.41 19.64
C ARG A 204 5.33 0.93 18.24
N LEU A 205 5.11 -0.37 18.06
CA LEU A 205 4.75 -0.97 16.77
C LEU A 205 3.26 -1.22 16.61
N SER A 206 2.45 -0.73 17.55
CA SER A 206 1.00 -0.93 17.53
C SER A 206 0.36 -0.45 16.22
N GLY A 207 0.84 0.67 15.65
CA GLY A 207 0.40 1.22 14.36
C GLY A 207 1.12 0.66 13.14
N PHE A 208 2.25 -0.02 13.32
CA PHE A 208 3.25 -0.24 12.26
C PHE A 208 2.68 -0.88 10.98
N TYR A 209 1.89 -1.96 11.10
CA TYR A 209 1.28 -2.61 9.93
C TYR A 209 0.37 -1.67 9.13
N TYR A 210 -0.41 -0.85 9.83
CA TYR A 210 -1.33 0.09 9.20
C TYR A 210 -0.57 1.23 8.54
N ASP A 211 0.48 1.73 9.18
CA ASP A 211 1.32 2.78 8.64
C ASP A 211 2.08 2.29 7.40
N VAL A 212 2.67 1.09 7.44
CA VAL A 212 3.29 0.43 6.27
C VAL A 212 2.28 0.28 5.16
N LYS A 213 1.08 -0.24 5.45
CA LYS A 213 0.04 -0.41 4.44
C LYS A 213 -0.33 0.93 3.81
N HIS A 214 -0.57 1.95 4.62
CA HIS A 214 -1.00 3.26 4.17
C HIS A 214 0.07 3.93 3.30
N VAL A 215 1.33 3.95 3.76
CA VAL A 215 2.45 4.55 3.04
C VAL A 215 2.74 3.78 1.74
N ALA A 216 2.85 2.45 1.79
CA ALA A 216 3.15 1.64 0.62
C ALA A 216 2.06 1.68 -0.45
N THR A 217 0.80 1.93 -0.05
CA THR A 217 -0.33 2.04 -0.97
C THR A 217 -0.41 3.43 -1.61
N TYR A 218 -0.39 4.50 -0.81
CA TYR A 218 -0.80 5.82 -1.30
C TYR A 218 0.36 6.77 -1.55
N ALA A 219 1.45 6.69 -0.78
CA ALA A 219 2.56 7.62 -0.96
C ALA A 219 3.14 7.65 -2.38
N PRO A 220 3.23 6.53 -3.13
CA PRO A 220 3.66 6.57 -4.53
C PRO A 220 2.84 7.50 -5.44
N TYR A 221 1.60 7.81 -5.09
CA TYR A 221 0.68 8.63 -5.89
C TYR A 221 0.63 10.09 -5.44
N CYS A 222 1.52 10.51 -4.53
CA CYS A 222 1.51 11.86 -3.98
C CYS A 222 2.80 12.62 -4.33
N ASP A 223 2.69 13.91 -4.62
CA ASP A 223 3.87 14.79 -4.71
C ASP A 223 4.57 14.96 -3.35
N ALA A 224 3.80 14.91 -2.27
CA ALA A 224 4.27 15.02 -0.90
C ALA A 224 3.46 14.15 0.06
N PHE A 225 4.12 13.62 1.08
CA PHE A 225 3.50 12.78 2.10
C PHE A 225 3.97 13.18 3.50
N VAL A 226 3.02 13.56 4.36
CA VAL A 226 3.28 13.91 5.75
C VAL A 226 3.07 12.67 6.62
N MET A 227 4.06 12.33 7.44
CA MET A 227 3.99 11.18 8.35
C MET A 227 4.67 11.48 9.68
N ASP A 228 4.55 10.55 10.63
CA ASP A 228 5.21 10.68 11.92
C ASP A 228 6.74 10.56 11.80
N LYS A 229 7.45 11.00 12.84
CA LYS A 229 8.93 11.02 12.83
C LYS A 229 9.53 9.62 12.63
N PRO A 230 9.06 8.56 13.32
CA PRO A 230 9.60 7.21 13.12
C PRO A 230 9.42 6.70 11.69
N MET A 231 8.24 6.90 11.09
CA MET A 231 7.97 6.42 9.75
C MET A 231 8.77 7.20 8.70
N ALA A 232 8.85 8.53 8.84
CA ALA A 232 9.68 9.37 7.98
C ALA A 232 11.14 8.93 8.00
N ALA A 233 11.69 8.64 9.19
CA ALA A 233 13.07 8.15 9.33
C ALA A 233 13.26 6.77 8.69
N LEU A 234 12.24 5.91 8.71
CA LEU A 234 12.29 4.58 8.12
C LEU A 234 12.29 4.64 6.59
N VAL A 235 11.39 5.44 5.98
CA VAL A 235 11.29 5.56 4.52
C VAL A 235 12.39 6.41 3.88
N ALA A 236 13.07 7.24 4.69
CA ALA A 236 14.26 7.99 4.29
C ALA A 236 15.54 7.14 4.24
N ASP A 237 15.53 5.89 4.74
CA ASP A 237 16.67 4.98 4.56
C ASP A 237 16.89 4.76 3.05
N PRO A 238 18.11 4.92 2.52
CA PRO A 238 18.39 4.78 1.08
C PRO A 238 18.06 3.39 0.50
N ARG A 239 17.88 2.38 1.35
CA ARG A 239 17.45 1.03 0.93
C ARG A 239 15.93 0.90 0.84
N VAL A 240 15.17 1.81 1.46
CA VAL A 240 13.70 1.93 1.33
C VAL A 240 13.36 2.98 0.27
N ALA A 241 14.06 4.11 0.23
CA ALA A 241 14.09 5.08 -0.88
C ALA A 241 12.71 5.47 -1.46
N LEU A 242 11.72 5.77 -0.59
CA LEU A 242 10.39 6.20 -1.03
C LEU A 242 10.49 7.46 -1.93
N GLY A 243 11.22 8.47 -1.46
CA GLY A 243 11.34 9.75 -2.16
C GLY A 243 12.08 9.63 -3.48
N ASP A 244 13.22 8.93 -3.50
CA ASP A 244 14.04 8.79 -4.71
C ASP A 244 13.33 7.95 -5.79
N ARG A 245 12.61 6.90 -5.40
CA ARG A 245 11.94 6.01 -6.36
C ARG A 245 10.67 6.60 -6.94
N TYR A 246 9.87 7.25 -6.12
CA TYR A 246 8.53 7.72 -6.51
C TYR A 246 8.42 9.24 -6.63
N SER A 247 9.54 9.96 -6.49
CA SER A 247 9.59 11.43 -6.51
C SER A 247 8.72 12.10 -5.42
N VAL A 248 8.51 11.40 -4.31
CA VAL A 248 7.64 11.85 -3.21
C VAL A 248 8.43 12.66 -2.20
N LYS A 249 7.98 13.86 -1.86
CA LYS A 249 8.56 14.62 -0.75
C LYS A 249 8.06 14.10 0.58
N VAL A 250 8.97 13.64 1.44
CA VAL A 250 8.62 13.13 2.77
C VAL A 250 8.76 14.23 3.81
N PHE A 251 7.66 14.54 4.50
CA PHE A 251 7.62 15.52 5.57
C PHE A 251 7.22 14.88 6.90
N SER A 252 7.75 15.45 7.98
CA SER A 252 7.45 15.09 9.35
C SER A 252 7.69 16.30 10.26
N LEU A 253 7.34 16.16 11.54
CA LEU A 253 7.67 17.17 12.54
C LEU A 253 9.18 17.43 12.73
N ASN A 254 10.08 16.67 12.08
CA ASN A 254 11.52 16.95 12.10
C ASN A 254 11.98 17.92 11.01
N ASN A 255 11.26 18.02 9.90
CA ASN A 255 11.58 18.86 8.75
C ASN A 255 10.38 19.73 8.34
N TRP A 256 9.63 20.19 9.35
CA TRP A 256 8.40 20.96 9.14
C TRP A 256 8.65 22.31 8.46
N ASP A 257 9.79 22.93 8.71
CA ASP A 257 10.18 24.19 8.06
C ASP A 257 10.40 23.99 6.55
N GLU A 258 10.84 22.80 6.12
CA GLU A 258 10.99 22.46 4.70
C GLU A 258 9.62 22.32 4.01
N LEU A 259 8.60 21.83 4.74
CA LEU A 259 7.22 21.79 4.24
C LEU A 259 6.72 23.21 3.94
N PHE A 260 6.88 24.14 4.89
CA PHE A 260 6.48 25.54 4.66
C PHE A 260 7.24 26.17 3.50
N THR A 261 8.56 25.96 3.44
CA THR A 261 9.37 26.44 2.33
C THR A 261 8.88 25.90 0.98
N TRP A 262 8.46 24.63 0.95
CA TRP A 262 7.91 24.02 -0.26
C TRP A 262 6.53 24.59 -0.64
N LEU A 263 5.67 24.85 0.34
CA LEU A 263 4.36 25.48 0.11
C LEU A 263 4.51 26.93 -0.39
N ASP A 264 5.40 27.71 0.23
CA ASP A 264 5.71 29.09 -0.19
C ASP A 264 6.23 29.15 -1.63
N ALA A 265 6.96 28.13 -2.07
CA ALA A 265 7.43 28.03 -3.46
C ALA A 265 6.27 27.93 -4.47
N PHE A 266 5.14 27.31 -4.11
CA PHE A 266 3.95 27.30 -4.98
C PHE A 266 3.26 28.64 -5.02
N GLU A 267 3.11 29.32 -3.89
CA GLU A 267 2.47 30.64 -3.82
C GLU A 267 3.27 31.67 -4.64
N THR A 268 4.58 31.69 -4.43
CA THR A 268 5.49 32.57 -5.18
C THR A 268 5.57 32.21 -6.67
N GLY A 269 5.40 30.93 -7.00
CA GLY A 269 5.38 30.40 -8.37
C GLY A 269 4.04 30.56 -9.10
N MET A 270 3.00 31.12 -8.48
CA MET A 270 1.68 31.26 -9.11
C MET A 270 1.70 32.14 -10.36
N THR A 271 1.25 31.57 -11.48
CA THR A 271 1.06 32.30 -12.75
C THR A 271 -0.11 33.28 -12.65
N ALA A 272 -0.20 34.21 -13.60
CA ALA A 272 -1.35 35.12 -13.70
C ALA A 272 -2.67 34.35 -13.91
N GLU A 273 -2.63 33.23 -14.63
CA GLU A 273 -3.76 32.33 -14.83
C GLU A 273 -4.20 31.69 -13.51
N HIS A 274 -3.27 31.15 -12.71
CA HIS A 274 -3.59 30.59 -11.38
C HIS A 274 -4.27 31.62 -10.48
N LYS A 275 -3.76 32.87 -10.46
CA LYS A 275 -4.32 33.96 -9.66
C LYS A 275 -5.74 34.32 -10.10
N ALA A 276 -5.97 34.43 -11.41
CA ALA A 276 -7.29 34.69 -11.97
C ALA A 276 -8.28 33.56 -11.66
N GLY A 277 -7.84 32.30 -11.78
CA GLY A 277 -8.63 31.12 -11.43
C GLY A 277 -9.07 31.11 -9.96
N LEU A 278 -8.14 31.38 -9.03
CA LEU A 278 -8.48 31.45 -7.60
C LEU A 278 -9.50 32.55 -7.31
N SER A 279 -9.34 33.75 -7.88
CA SER A 279 -10.30 34.85 -7.69
C SER A 279 -11.69 34.54 -8.27
N ALA A 280 -11.77 33.72 -9.32
CA ALA A 280 -13.04 33.30 -9.90
C ALA A 280 -13.73 32.20 -9.07
N ALA A 281 -12.96 31.28 -8.49
CA ALA A 281 -13.47 30.16 -7.71
C ALA A 281 -13.86 30.55 -6.27
N TYR A 282 -13.13 31.49 -5.69
CA TYR A 282 -13.34 31.98 -4.32
C TYR A 282 -13.53 33.52 -4.33
N PRO A 283 -14.66 34.01 -4.83
CA PRO A 283 -14.96 35.46 -4.93
C PRO A 283 -15.21 36.13 -3.58
#